data_AF-A0A401L821-F1
#
_entry.id   AF-A0A401L821-F1
#
_cell.length_a   1.000
_cell.length_b   1.000
_cell.length_c   1.000
_cell.angle_alpha   90.00
_cell.angle_beta   90.00
_cell.angle_gamma   90.00
#
_symmetry.space_group_name_H-M   'P 1'
#
loop_
_entity.id
_entity.type
_entity.pdbx_description
1 polymer ?
#
loop_
_entity_poly.entity_id
_entity_poly.type
_entity_poly.pdbx_seq_one_letter_code
_entity_poly.pdbx_strand_id
1 'polypeptide(L)'
;MTIMKCPITNKFRIAQIYFGTLKEGIYTTDGIYVNRTVRSPSWSPDGKNIVYEKTEWNIRRFEKKLYSWLLDLETRFVDVFPQFNYAQNRYVMTEKQLGNSSVFSLNPDGSDEKLVYNNMESGLIPSFLVSSGVAGAFQPAWSPDGEWVVFGEGAWFQWAAGSFARQPTVLTMRFWPIALSVSPTRDEASE
;
A
#
# COMPACT_ATOMS: atom_id res chain seq x y z
N MET A 1 13.83 4.46 6.78
CA MET A 1 15.16 3.88 7.05
C MET A 1 15.54 4.20 8.48
N THR A 2 15.98 3.21 9.25
CA THR A 2 16.37 3.40 10.66
C THR A 2 17.82 2.97 10.85
N ILE A 3 18.56 3.70 11.67
CA ILE A 3 19.95 3.41 12.02
C ILE A 3 20.00 2.98 13.47
N MET A 4 20.69 1.88 13.75
CA MET A 4 21.00 1.46 15.11
C MET A 4 22.51 1.35 15.28
N LYS A 5 23.02 1.87 16.40
CA LYS A 5 24.37 1.55 16.86
C LYS A 5 24.44 0.05 17.08
N CYS A 6 25.38 -0.58 16.40
CA CYS A 6 25.53 -2.00 16.55
C CYS A 6 26.15 -2.31 17.91
N PRO A 7 25.57 -3.22 18.71
CA PRO A 7 26.21 -3.70 19.93
C PRO A 7 27.45 -4.58 19.64
N ILE A 8 27.70 -4.92 18.37
CA ILE A 8 28.83 -5.75 17.94
C ILE A 8 30.08 -4.89 17.78
N THR A 9 31.14 -5.21 18.51
CA THR A 9 32.41 -4.47 18.52
C THR A 9 33.51 -5.10 17.66
N ASN A 10 33.28 -6.26 17.05
CA ASN A 10 34.32 -7.05 16.36
C ASN A 10 33.97 -7.35 14.88
N LYS A 11 34.92 -7.12 13.97
CA LYS A 11 34.73 -6.96 12.51
C LYS A 11 34.53 -8.27 11.69
N PHE A 12 34.63 -9.45 12.30
CA PHE A 12 34.57 -10.75 11.60
C PHE A 12 33.28 -11.56 11.87
N ARG A 13 32.14 -10.89 12.09
CA ARG A 13 30.91 -11.55 12.57
C ARG A 13 29.78 -11.49 11.54
N ILE A 14 29.00 -12.57 11.48
CA ILE A 14 27.84 -12.67 10.60
C ILE A 14 26.59 -12.33 11.42
N ALA A 15 25.75 -11.47 10.86
CA ALA A 15 24.40 -11.22 11.37
C ALA A 15 23.39 -11.92 10.45
N GLN A 16 22.50 -12.72 11.04
CA GLN A 16 21.39 -13.38 10.36
C GLN A 16 20.08 -12.75 10.80
N ILE A 17 19.12 -12.68 9.88
CA ILE A 17 17.74 -12.31 10.19
C ILE A 17 16.87 -13.54 10.10
N TYR A 18 16.06 -13.76 11.12
CA TYR A 18 14.89 -14.62 11.02
C TYR A 18 13.65 -13.75 10.82
N PHE A 19 12.92 -14.02 9.73
CA PHE A 19 11.66 -13.38 9.39
C PHE A 19 10.58 -14.47 9.26
N GLY A 20 9.36 -14.20 9.74
CA GLY A 20 8.24 -15.13 9.74
C GLY A 20 8.31 -16.24 10.79
N THR A 21 9.14 -16.10 11.83
CA THR A 21 9.28 -17.09 12.91
C THR A 21 8.71 -16.58 14.23
N LEU A 22 8.57 -17.46 15.24
CA LEU A 22 8.14 -17.08 16.60
C LEU A 22 9.10 -16.09 17.30
N LYS A 23 10.32 -15.92 16.77
CA LYS A 23 11.36 -15.07 17.36
C LYS A 23 12.15 -14.33 16.28
N GLU A 24 11.48 -13.41 15.62
CA GLU A 24 12.11 -12.53 14.62
C GLU A 24 13.14 -11.60 15.26
N GLY A 25 14.25 -11.39 14.58
CA GLY A 25 15.30 -10.54 15.09
C GLY A 25 16.60 -10.62 14.31
N ILE A 26 17.56 -9.82 14.75
CA ILE A 26 18.95 -9.92 14.30
C ILE A 26 19.68 -10.85 15.27
N TYR A 27 20.27 -11.90 14.74
CA TYR A 27 21.08 -12.86 15.46
C TYR A 27 22.52 -12.77 15.00
N THR A 28 23.43 -12.94 15.93
CA THR A 28 24.86 -12.84 15.64
C THR A 28 25.55 -14.14 16.03
N THR A 29 26.68 -14.44 15.39
CA THR A 29 27.45 -15.67 15.66
C THR A 29 28.05 -15.72 17.08
N ASP A 30 28.08 -14.62 17.82
CA ASP A 30 28.47 -14.54 19.24
C ASP A 30 27.27 -14.58 20.21
N GLY A 31 26.08 -14.90 19.71
CA GLY A 31 24.89 -15.11 20.54
C GLY A 31 24.12 -13.85 20.91
N ILE A 32 24.43 -12.70 20.31
CA ILE A 32 23.64 -11.48 20.51
C ILE A 32 22.33 -11.63 19.75
N TYR A 33 21.24 -11.31 20.46
CA TYR A 33 19.90 -11.25 19.91
C TYR A 33 19.36 -9.83 20.05
N VAL A 34 18.97 -9.24 18.94
CA VAL A 34 18.26 -7.96 18.90
C VAL A 34 16.82 -8.23 18.50
N ASN A 35 15.90 -8.08 19.46
CA ASN A 35 14.46 -8.27 19.26
C ASN A 35 13.87 -7.14 18.41
N ARG A 36 14.01 -7.24 17.10
CA ARG A 36 13.41 -6.32 16.13
C ARG A 36 13.10 -7.03 14.83
N THR A 37 11.87 -6.89 14.37
CA THR A 37 11.51 -7.15 12.97
C THR A 37 12.20 -6.12 12.09
N VAL A 38 13.15 -6.57 11.29
CA VAL A 38 13.94 -5.73 10.38
C VAL A 38 14.03 -6.43 9.03
N ARG A 39 14.16 -5.64 7.97
CA ARG A 39 14.41 -6.16 6.61
C ARG A 39 15.66 -5.52 6.04
N SER A 40 16.28 -6.22 5.09
CA SER A 40 17.37 -5.71 4.24
C SER A 40 18.49 -4.99 5.04
N PRO A 41 19.10 -5.66 6.03
CA PRO A 41 20.11 -5.04 6.87
C PRO A 41 21.39 -4.83 6.07
N SER A 42 22.15 -3.79 6.41
CA SER A 42 23.50 -3.60 5.90
C SER A 42 24.41 -3.03 6.99
N TRP A 43 25.66 -3.45 6.97
CA TRP A 43 26.69 -2.98 7.89
C TRP A 43 27.28 -1.66 7.43
N SER A 44 27.57 -0.76 8.36
CA SER A 44 28.47 0.36 8.07
C SER A 44 29.89 -0.14 7.79
N PRO A 45 30.69 0.54 6.94
CA PRO A 45 32.04 0.09 6.59
C PRO A 45 32.98 -0.08 7.80
N ASP A 46 32.76 0.67 8.87
CA ASP A 46 33.54 0.57 10.11
C ASP A 46 33.07 -0.56 11.05
N GLY A 47 31.96 -1.25 10.73
CA GLY A 47 31.35 -2.32 11.50
C GLY A 47 30.62 -1.86 12.77
N LYS A 48 30.46 -0.55 12.99
CA LYS A 48 29.88 -0.02 14.24
C LYS A 48 28.37 0.17 14.19
N ASN A 49 27.75 0.15 13.02
CA ASN A 49 26.32 0.41 12.85
C ASN A 49 25.69 -0.59 11.88
N ILE A 50 24.39 -0.83 12.07
CA ILE A 50 23.56 -1.53 11.10
C ILE A 50 22.48 -0.56 10.65
N VAL A 51 22.35 -0.40 9.33
CA VAL A 51 21.18 0.21 8.71
C VAL A 51 20.20 -0.89 8.34
N TYR A 52 18.91 -0.64 8.56
CA TYR A 52 17.88 -1.61 8.20
C TYR A 52 16.57 -0.91 7.85
N GLU A 53 15.73 -1.64 7.12
CA GLU A 53 14.34 -1.27 6.90
C GLU A 53 13.51 -1.69 8.12
N LYS A 54 12.82 -0.70 8.70
CA LYS A 54 11.81 -0.92 9.72
C LYS A 54 10.46 -0.95 9.03
N THR A 55 9.79 -2.10 9.05
CA THR A 55 8.44 -2.25 8.52
C THR A 55 7.43 -1.77 9.55
N GLU A 56 6.63 -0.77 9.19
CA GLU A 56 5.49 -0.30 9.98
C GLU A 56 4.31 -0.05 9.05
N TRP A 57 3.10 -0.41 9.50
CA TRP A 57 1.87 -0.11 8.79
C TRP A 57 1.32 1.25 9.22
N ASN A 58 2.03 2.31 8.86
CA ASN A 58 1.55 3.68 9.09
C ASN A 58 0.73 4.13 7.88
N ILE A 59 -0.57 4.33 8.08
CA ILE A 59 -1.45 4.92 7.08
C ILE A 59 -0.95 6.34 6.80
N ARG A 60 -0.70 6.63 5.53
CA ARG A 60 -0.29 7.96 5.09
C ARG A 60 -1.52 8.66 4.55
N ARG A 61 -1.74 9.88 5.01
CA ARG A 61 -2.75 10.75 4.39
C ARG A 61 -2.37 10.98 2.93
N PHE A 62 -3.36 10.99 2.04
CA PHE A 62 -3.22 11.48 0.68
C PHE A 62 -2.54 12.87 0.67
N GLU A 63 -1.71 13.13 -0.32
CA GLU A 63 -0.90 14.36 -0.46
C GLU A 63 0.15 14.59 0.64
N LYS A 64 0.39 13.62 1.54
CA LYS A 64 1.47 13.76 2.53
C LYS A 64 2.80 13.93 1.83
N LYS A 65 3.48 15.07 2.07
CA LYS A 65 4.82 15.34 1.56
C LYS A 65 5.77 14.22 1.97
N LEU A 66 6.45 13.67 0.97
CA LEU A 66 7.45 12.63 1.12
C LEU A 66 8.84 13.26 1.01
N TYR A 67 9.81 12.55 1.56
CA TYR A 67 11.20 12.91 1.38
C TYR A 67 11.63 12.58 -0.06
N SER A 68 12.40 13.49 -0.67
CA SER A 68 13.00 13.32 -1.99
C SER A 68 14.51 13.57 -1.88
N TRP A 69 15.29 12.75 -2.56
CA TRP A 69 16.73 12.96 -2.73
C TRP A 69 17.04 14.00 -3.82
N LEU A 70 16.05 14.32 -4.65
CA LEU A 70 16.12 15.35 -5.69
C LEU A 70 15.60 16.66 -5.09
N LEU A 71 16.50 17.64 -4.98
CA LEU A 71 16.24 18.91 -4.28
C LEU A 71 15.14 19.76 -4.93
N ASP A 72 14.89 19.55 -6.22
CA ASP A 72 13.94 20.25 -7.06
C ASP A 72 12.61 19.50 -7.25
N LEU A 73 12.50 18.28 -6.74
CA LEU A 73 11.28 17.47 -6.85
C LEU A 73 10.55 17.37 -5.51
N GLU A 74 9.36 17.96 -5.45
CA GLU A 74 8.42 17.69 -4.37
C GLU A 74 7.69 16.37 -4.65
N THR A 75 7.87 15.39 -3.76
CA THR A 75 7.15 14.12 -3.82
C THR A 75 6.05 14.09 -2.78
N ARG A 76 4.89 13.53 -3.16
CA ARG A 76 3.72 13.41 -2.28
C ARG A 76 3.15 12.01 -2.34
N PHE A 77 2.50 11.62 -1.26
CA PHE A 77 1.92 10.30 -1.16
C PHE A 77 0.58 10.25 -1.89
N VAL A 78 0.47 9.24 -2.75
CA VAL A 78 -0.78 8.72 -3.29
C VAL A 78 -0.76 7.20 -3.06
N ASP A 79 -1.94 6.61 -2.90
CA ASP A 79 -2.05 5.16 -2.78
C ASP A 79 -1.74 4.47 -4.13
N VAL A 80 -1.92 3.16 -4.22
CA VAL A 80 -1.41 2.37 -5.34
C VAL A 80 -2.20 2.57 -6.63
N PHE A 81 -1.48 2.43 -7.75
CA PHE A 81 -2.00 2.51 -9.12
C PHE A 81 -2.80 3.78 -9.44
N PRO A 82 -2.29 4.99 -9.12
CA PRO A 82 -2.97 6.20 -9.50
C PRO A 82 -2.97 6.38 -11.02
N GLN A 83 -4.08 6.85 -11.57
CA GLN A 83 -4.20 7.35 -12.94
C GLN A 83 -4.88 8.72 -12.90
N PHE A 84 -4.41 9.64 -13.73
CA PHE A 84 -4.94 11.00 -13.79
C PHE A 84 -5.76 11.22 -15.05
N ASN A 85 -6.96 11.78 -14.90
CA ASN A 85 -7.78 12.26 -16.00
C ASN A 85 -7.65 13.78 -16.11
N TYR A 86 -7.03 14.26 -17.21
CA TYR A 86 -6.83 15.70 -17.45
C TYR A 86 -8.12 16.45 -17.77
N ALA A 87 -9.09 15.82 -18.43
CA ALA A 87 -10.34 16.46 -18.82
C ALA A 87 -11.22 16.75 -17.60
N GLN A 88 -11.21 15.85 -16.62
CA GLN A 88 -11.99 15.96 -15.38
C GLN A 88 -11.19 16.52 -14.21
N ASN A 89 -9.87 16.66 -14.36
CA ASN A 89 -8.93 17.05 -13.29
C ASN A 89 -9.05 16.15 -12.04
N ARG A 90 -9.04 14.83 -12.23
CA ARG A 90 -9.27 13.85 -11.15
C ARG A 90 -8.32 12.65 -11.21
N TYR A 91 -7.98 12.14 -10.03
CA TYR A 91 -7.34 10.83 -9.89
C TYR A 91 -8.39 9.72 -9.85
N VAL A 92 -7.98 8.53 -10.31
CA VAL A 92 -8.53 7.25 -9.87
C VAL A 92 -7.39 6.42 -9.30
N MET A 93 -7.63 5.71 -8.21
CA MET A 93 -6.62 4.89 -7.53
C MET A 93 -7.27 3.70 -6.83
N THR A 94 -6.44 2.74 -6.43
CA THR A 94 -6.85 1.69 -5.49
C THR A 94 -6.46 2.11 -4.07
N GLU A 95 -7.44 2.12 -3.17
CA GLU A 95 -7.22 2.36 -1.74
C GLU A 95 -6.74 1.08 -1.05
N LYS A 96 -5.43 0.87 -1.03
CA LYS A 96 -4.81 -0.33 -0.47
C LYS A 96 -4.45 -0.15 0.99
N GLN A 97 -4.13 1.07 1.44
CA GLN A 97 -3.71 1.31 2.82
C GLN A 97 -4.83 1.06 3.85
N LEU A 98 -6.10 1.22 3.46
CA LEU A 98 -7.27 0.97 4.32
C LEU A 98 -7.79 -0.47 4.24
N GLY A 99 -7.12 -1.34 3.46
CA GLY A 99 -7.26 -2.79 3.54
C GLY A 99 -8.39 -3.40 2.71
N ASN A 100 -9.29 -2.62 2.11
CA ASN A 100 -10.35 -3.15 1.24
C ASN A 100 -9.95 -3.24 -0.24
N SER A 101 -8.87 -2.55 -0.66
CA SER A 101 -8.43 -2.46 -2.06
C SER A 101 -9.58 -2.09 -3.01
N SER A 102 -10.42 -1.16 -2.57
CA SER A 102 -11.50 -0.57 -3.36
C SER A 102 -10.97 0.48 -4.33
N VAL A 103 -11.76 0.84 -5.34
CA VAL A 103 -11.39 1.89 -6.30
C VAL A 103 -12.06 3.19 -5.92
N PHE A 104 -11.26 4.26 -5.84
CA PHE A 104 -11.71 5.61 -5.50
C PHE A 104 -11.28 6.60 -6.56
N SER A 105 -12.03 7.69 -6.65
CA SER A 105 -11.68 8.86 -7.45
C SER A 105 -11.78 10.12 -6.62
N LEU A 106 -10.90 11.09 -6.88
CA LEU A 106 -10.74 12.27 -6.03
C LEU A 106 -10.06 13.39 -6.81
N ASN A 107 -10.17 14.62 -6.29
CA ASN A 107 -9.46 15.77 -6.82
C ASN A 107 -7.95 15.67 -6.53
N PRO A 108 -7.11 16.45 -7.23
CA PRO A 108 -5.65 16.37 -7.07
C PRO A 108 -5.17 16.80 -5.68
N ASP A 109 -5.97 17.60 -4.97
CA ASP A 109 -5.70 18.07 -3.62
C ASP A 109 -6.23 17.14 -2.52
N GLY A 110 -6.88 16.04 -2.89
CA GLY A 110 -7.49 15.09 -1.96
C GLY A 110 -8.94 15.37 -1.60
N SER A 111 -9.55 16.41 -2.15
CA SER A 111 -10.96 16.74 -1.92
C SER A 111 -11.91 15.93 -2.82
N ASP A 112 -13.21 15.97 -2.51
CA ASP A 112 -14.28 15.31 -3.27
C ASP A 112 -14.01 13.81 -3.51
N GLU A 113 -13.52 13.09 -2.50
CA GLU A 113 -13.29 11.65 -2.60
C GLU A 113 -14.61 10.90 -2.84
N LYS A 114 -14.62 10.04 -3.86
CA LYS A 114 -15.77 9.26 -4.31
C LYS A 114 -15.40 7.81 -4.50
N LEU A 115 -16.12 6.92 -3.82
CA LEU A 115 -16.03 5.49 -4.02
C LEU A 115 -16.56 5.15 -5.42
N VAL A 116 -15.69 4.61 -6.28
CA VAL A 116 -16.04 4.15 -7.63
C VAL A 116 -16.48 2.68 -7.59
N TYR A 117 -15.80 1.88 -6.77
CA TYR A 117 -16.08 0.46 -6.64
C TYR A 117 -15.78 -0.05 -5.23
N ASN A 118 -16.79 -0.66 -4.59
CA ASN A 118 -16.64 -1.33 -3.31
C ASN A 118 -16.25 -2.79 -3.50
N ASN A 119 -14.99 -3.10 -3.24
CA ASN A 119 -14.47 -4.45 -3.43
C ASN A 119 -14.94 -5.45 -2.37
N MET A 120 -15.40 -4.99 -1.20
CA MET A 120 -15.97 -5.87 -0.16
C MET A 120 -17.36 -6.40 -0.52
N GLU A 121 -18.06 -5.72 -1.44
CA GLU A 121 -19.45 -6.00 -1.81
C GLU A 121 -19.56 -6.64 -3.21
N SER A 122 -18.43 -6.99 -3.84
CA SER A 122 -18.43 -7.49 -5.21
C SER A 122 -19.13 -8.84 -5.37
N GLY A 123 -18.99 -9.72 -4.37
CA GLY A 123 -19.36 -11.13 -4.46
C GLY A 123 -18.53 -11.94 -5.47
N LEU A 124 -17.57 -11.33 -6.15
CA LEU A 124 -16.73 -11.95 -7.18
C LEU A 124 -15.53 -12.69 -6.58
N ILE A 125 -15.03 -12.19 -5.45
CA ILE A 125 -14.00 -12.83 -4.63
C ILE A 125 -14.50 -12.97 -3.19
N PRO A 126 -14.09 -14.03 -2.47
CA PRO A 126 -14.42 -14.16 -1.06
C PRO A 126 -13.91 -12.95 -0.25
N SER A 127 -14.81 -12.35 0.54
CA SER A 127 -14.50 -11.16 1.36
C SER A 127 -13.35 -11.37 2.34
N PHE A 128 -13.12 -12.61 2.80
CA PHE A 128 -11.98 -12.92 3.67
C PHE A 128 -10.61 -12.76 2.98
N LEU A 129 -10.53 -12.92 1.65
CA LEU A 129 -9.31 -12.66 0.88
C LEU A 129 -9.07 -11.16 0.70
N VAL A 130 -10.15 -10.38 0.61
CA VAL A 130 -10.09 -8.92 0.61
C VAL A 130 -9.62 -8.42 1.97
N SER A 131 -10.25 -8.86 3.06
CA SER A 131 -9.92 -8.42 4.42
C SER A 131 -8.53 -8.84 4.89
N SER A 132 -7.95 -9.90 4.30
CA SER A 132 -6.56 -10.30 4.55
C SER A 132 -5.54 -9.56 3.68
N GLY A 133 -5.99 -8.64 2.82
CA GLY A 133 -5.15 -7.81 1.96
C GLY A 133 -4.47 -8.56 0.82
N VAL A 134 -4.91 -9.78 0.51
CA VAL A 134 -4.33 -10.62 -0.55
C VAL A 134 -5.12 -10.53 -1.87
N ALA A 135 -6.28 -9.87 -1.86
CA ALA A 135 -7.12 -9.68 -3.04
C ALA A 135 -7.83 -8.32 -3.07
N GLY A 136 -8.31 -7.94 -4.25
CA GLY A 136 -9.16 -6.77 -4.47
C GLY A 136 -9.14 -6.20 -5.88
N ALA A 137 -9.48 -4.91 -6.02
CA ALA A 137 -9.59 -4.21 -7.31
C ALA A 137 -8.33 -3.37 -7.59
N PHE A 138 -7.71 -3.58 -8.74
CA PHE A 138 -6.38 -3.06 -9.06
C PHE A 138 -6.28 -2.47 -10.45
N GLN A 139 -5.24 -1.64 -10.61
CA GLN A 139 -4.86 -1.02 -11.86
C GLN A 139 -6.05 -0.32 -12.54
N PRO A 140 -6.74 0.60 -11.83
CA PRO A 140 -7.82 1.34 -12.45
C PRO A 140 -7.26 2.19 -13.59
N ALA A 141 -8.02 2.32 -14.68
CA ALA A 141 -7.70 3.19 -15.80
C ALA A 141 -8.94 3.94 -16.25
N TRP A 142 -8.77 5.22 -16.57
CA TRP A 142 -9.82 6.02 -17.18
C TRP A 142 -9.96 5.66 -18.66
N SER A 143 -11.21 5.69 -19.11
CA SER A 143 -11.52 5.88 -20.53
C SER A 143 -11.07 7.27 -21.02
N PRO A 144 -10.80 7.45 -22.32
CA PRO A 144 -10.34 8.72 -22.87
C PRO A 144 -11.31 9.90 -22.64
N ASP A 145 -12.61 9.64 -22.62
CA ASP A 145 -13.67 10.63 -22.35
C ASP A 145 -13.88 10.87 -20.84
N GLY A 146 -13.30 10.01 -19.99
CA GLY A 146 -13.44 10.06 -18.54
C GLY A 146 -14.77 9.57 -18.00
N GLU A 147 -15.67 9.06 -18.85
CA GLU A 147 -16.98 8.58 -18.38
C GLU A 147 -16.87 7.23 -17.67
N TRP A 148 -15.82 6.47 -17.96
CA TRP A 148 -15.62 5.10 -17.51
C TRP A 148 -14.30 4.89 -16.79
N VAL A 149 -14.34 3.99 -15.81
CA VAL A 149 -13.15 3.41 -15.18
C VAL A 149 -13.18 1.90 -15.40
N VAL A 150 -12.08 1.34 -15.89
CA VAL A 150 -11.84 -0.11 -15.93
C VAL A 150 -10.84 -0.50 -14.86
N PHE A 151 -10.98 -1.68 -14.27
CA PHE A 151 -10.04 -2.23 -13.28
C PHE A 151 -10.10 -3.76 -13.31
N GLY A 152 -9.06 -4.41 -12.79
CA GLY A 152 -9.02 -5.86 -12.63
C GLY A 152 -9.27 -6.26 -11.17
N GLU A 153 -10.14 -7.24 -10.94
CA GLU A 153 -10.38 -7.79 -9.61
C GLU A 153 -9.78 -9.20 -9.46
N GLY A 154 -9.06 -9.44 -8.36
CA GLY A 154 -8.47 -10.75 -8.08
C GLY A 154 -7.44 -10.77 -6.94
N ALA A 155 -6.77 -11.92 -6.77
CA ALA A 155 -5.71 -12.12 -5.78
C ALA A 155 -4.32 -11.75 -6.32
N TRP A 156 -3.46 -11.16 -5.47
CA TRP A 156 -2.10 -10.72 -5.84
C TRP A 156 -1.08 -11.86 -5.89
N PHE A 157 -1.09 -12.72 -4.87
CA PHE A 157 -0.12 -13.81 -4.73
C PHE A 157 -0.85 -15.14 -4.75
N GLN A 158 -0.67 -15.87 -5.86
CA GLN A 158 -1.33 -17.15 -6.09
C GLN A 158 -1.04 -18.19 -5.00
N TRP A 159 0.13 -18.14 -4.37
CA TRP A 159 0.51 -19.07 -3.29
C TRP A 159 -0.04 -18.68 -1.91
N ALA A 160 -0.35 -17.40 -1.67
CA ALA A 160 -0.94 -16.95 -0.41
C ALA A 160 -2.45 -17.23 -0.33
N ALA A 161 -3.10 -17.44 -1.48
CA ALA A 161 -4.54 -17.70 -1.60
C ALA A 161 -4.90 -19.20 -1.72
N GLY A 162 -3.91 -20.11 -1.74
CA GLY A 162 -4.13 -21.53 -2.03
C GLY A 162 -4.71 -21.78 -3.44
N SER A 163 -5.34 -22.93 -3.66
CA SER A 163 -5.87 -23.38 -4.96
C SER A 163 -6.97 -22.49 -5.60
N PHE A 164 -7.28 -21.34 -5.01
CA PHE A 164 -8.20 -20.32 -5.55
C PHE A 164 -7.53 -19.33 -6.51
N ALA A 165 -6.23 -19.50 -6.76
CA ALA A 165 -5.45 -18.72 -7.70
C ALA A 165 -5.90 -18.89 -9.16
N ARG A 166 -6.97 -18.21 -9.55
CA ARG A 166 -7.16 -17.79 -10.94
C ARG A 166 -6.48 -16.43 -11.10
N GLN A 167 -5.96 -16.15 -12.30
CA GLN A 167 -5.51 -14.79 -12.66
C GLN A 167 -6.63 -13.78 -12.37
N PRO A 168 -6.34 -12.48 -12.17
CA PRO A 168 -7.39 -11.47 -12.24
C PRO A 168 -8.04 -11.58 -13.62
N THR A 169 -9.18 -12.25 -13.73
CA THR A 169 -9.85 -12.52 -15.00
C THR A 169 -11.14 -11.73 -15.14
N VAL A 170 -11.45 -10.83 -14.20
CA VAL A 170 -12.66 -10.03 -14.33
C VAL A 170 -12.31 -8.59 -14.68
N LEU A 171 -12.53 -8.26 -15.95
CA LEU A 171 -12.77 -6.89 -16.43
C LEU A 171 -14.18 -6.51 -15.97
N THR A 172 -14.31 -6.01 -14.75
CA THR A 172 -15.58 -5.44 -14.32
C THR A 172 -15.68 -4.04 -14.91
N MET A 173 -16.43 -3.91 -16.01
CA MET A 173 -16.89 -2.63 -16.52
C MET A 173 -18.13 -2.25 -15.70
N ARG A 174 -18.01 -1.29 -14.77
CA ARG A 174 -19.18 -0.73 -14.10
C ARG A 174 -19.40 0.71 -14.54
N PHE A 175 -20.63 0.94 -14.98
CA PHE A 175 -21.11 2.17 -15.57
C PHE A 175 -21.50 3.14 -14.46
N TRP A 176 -20.83 4.29 -14.36
CA TRP A 176 -21.28 5.41 -13.54
C TRP A 176 -21.29 6.67 -14.41
N PRO A 177 -22.47 7.24 -14.75
CA PRO A 177 -22.47 8.64 -15.13
C PRO A 177 -22.01 9.42 -13.90
N ILE A 178 -21.03 10.31 -14.07
CA ILE A 178 -20.69 11.30 -13.05
C ILE A 178 -21.86 12.29 -13.01
N ALA A 179 -22.94 11.89 -12.36
CA ALA A 179 -23.98 12.81 -11.97
C ALA A 179 -23.41 13.65 -10.83
N LEU A 180 -23.49 14.98 -10.99
CA LEU A 180 -23.33 15.94 -9.91
C LEU A 180 -24.34 15.62 -8.80
N SER A 181 -23.96 14.78 -7.83
CA SER A 181 -24.67 14.67 -6.57
C SER A 181 -23.88 15.39 -5.49
N VAL A 182 -24.48 16.45 -4.97
CA VAL A 182 -24.07 17.07 -3.71
C VAL A 182 -24.48 16.08 -2.62
N SER A 183 -23.52 15.41 -1.99
CA SER A 183 -23.75 14.69 -0.74
C SER A 183 -23.56 15.65 0.44
N PRO A 184 -24.41 15.60 1.48
CA PRO A 184 -24.29 16.47 2.63
C PRO A 184 -23.04 16.12 3.45
N THR A 185 -22.39 17.16 3.95
CA THR A 185 -21.22 17.10 4.82
C THR A 185 -21.48 16.25 6.05
N ARG A 186 -20.52 15.40 6.40
CA ARG A 186 -20.54 14.54 7.58
C ARG A 186 -20.20 15.37 8.83
N ASP A 187 -21.11 16.24 9.22
CA ASP A 187 -21.18 16.87 10.54
C ASP A 187 -22.59 16.63 11.07
N GLU A 188 -22.76 15.59 11.89
CA GLU A 188 -23.81 15.40 12.91
C GLU A 188 -23.88 13.92 13.28
N ALA A 189 -23.04 13.52 14.24
CA ALA A 189 -23.25 12.33 15.05
C ALA A 189 -22.69 12.61 16.45
N SER A 190 -23.37 13.49 17.16
CA SER A 190 -23.32 13.57 18.62
C SER A 190 -24.68 14.03 19.12
N GLU A 191 -25.53 13.06 19.47
CA GLU A 191 -26.48 13.08 20.59
C GLU A 191 -26.98 11.66 20.84
#